data_AF-A0A413WKY0-F1
#
_entry.id   AF-A0A413WKY0-F1
#
_cell.length_a   1.000
_cell.length_b   1.000
_cell.length_c   1.000
_cell.angle_alpha   90.00
_cell.angle_beta   90.00
_cell.angle_gamma   90.00
#
_symmetry.space_group_name_H-M   'P 1'
#
loop_
_entity.id
_entity.type
_entity.pdbx_description
1 polymer ?
#
loop_
_entity_poly.entity_id
_entity_poly.type
_entity_poly.pdbx_seq_one_letter_code
_entity_poly.pdbx_strand_id
1 'polypeptide(L)' 'MRVLLPVLMLALIVGNLFTILGLTTSLPFGLNRLFLFGGPALTVLATVSIIGIVLHRRR' A
#
# COMPACT_ATOMS: atom_id res chain seq x y z
N MET A 1 -2.90 19.34 -0.26
CA MET A 1 -3.58 18.32 -1.09
C MET A 1 -2.84 17.92 -2.36
N ARG A 2 -2.32 18.85 -3.18
CA ARG A 2 -1.67 18.52 -4.47
C ARG A 2 -0.50 17.53 -4.35
N VAL A 3 0.19 17.51 -3.21
CA VAL A 3 1.33 16.61 -2.94
C VAL A 3 0.91 15.33 -2.22
N LEU A 4 -0.12 15.37 -1.37
CA LEU A 4 -0.53 14.23 -0.53
C LEU A 4 -1.18 13.10 -1.35
N LEU A 5 -1.96 13.48 -2.35
CA LEU A 5 -2.66 12.54 -3.23
C LEU A 5 -1.69 11.71 -4.10
N PRO A 6 -0.69 12.31 -4.79
CA PRO A 6 0.31 11.53 -5.51
C PRO A 6 1.20 10.68 -4.59
N VAL A 7 1.49 11.13 -3.36
CA VAL A 7 2.22 10.31 -2.37
C VAL A 7 1.42 9.06 -1.99
N LEU A 8 0.11 9.19 -1.77
CA LEU A 8 -0.76 8.05 -1.48
C LEU A 8 -0.90 7.12 -2.69
N MET A 9 -0.95 7.65 -3.92
CA MET A 9 -0.93 6.83 -5.13
C MET A 9 0.38 6.05 -5.27
N LEU A 10 1.54 6.68 -5.01
CA LEU A 10 2.82 6.01 -4.98
C LEU A 10 2.86 4.90 -3.92
N ALA A 11 2.34 5.16 -2.71
CA ALA A 11 2.25 4.15 -1.66
C ALA A 11 1.40 2.94 -2.07
N LEU A 12 0.27 3.16 -2.76
CA LEU A 12 -0.56 2.09 -3.30
C LEU A 12 0.15 1.29 -4.40
N ILE A 13 0.86 1.96 -5.31
CA ILE A 13 1.63 1.29 -6.37
C ILE A 13 2.73 0.43 -5.74
N VAL A 14 3.48 0.98 -4.78
CA VAL A 14 4.55 0.25 -4.07
C VAL A 14 3.98 -0.93 -3.29
N GLY A 15 2.88 -0.76 -2.54
CA GLY A 15 2.25 -1.85 -1.78
C GLY A 15 1.77 -3.00 -2.69
N ASN A 16 1.20 -2.67 -3.85
CA ASN A 16 0.79 -3.67 -4.82
C ASN A 16 1.99 -4.37 -5.49
N LEU A 17 3.06 -3.64 -5.83
CA LEU A 17 4.29 -4.22 -6.35
C LEU A 17 4.92 -5.21 -5.36
N PHE A 18 4.97 -4.84 -4.08
CA PHE A 18 5.44 -5.75 -3.01
C PHE A 18 4.60 -7.02 -2.94
N THR A 19 3.27 -6.89 -3.07
CA THR A 19 2.35 -8.04 -3.04
C THR A 19 2.57 -8.96 -4.25
N ILE A 20 2.72 -8.39 -5.45
CA ILE A 20 3.00 -9.14 -6.68
C ILE A 20 4.36 -9.85 -6.57
N LEU A 21 5.40 -9.17 -6.07
CA LEU A 21 6.71 -9.79 -5.84
C LEU A 21 6.60 -10.97 -4.86
N GLY A 22 5.93 -10.81 -3.73
CA GLY A 22 5.71 -11.93 -2.79
C GLY A 22 4.94 -13.11 -3.40
N LEU A 23 3.97 -12.86 -4.27
CA LEU A 23 3.19 -13.92 -4.92
C LEU A 23 3.93 -14.61 -6.08
N THR A 24 4.85 -13.90 -6.75
CA THR A 24 5.48 -14.39 -8.00
C THR A 24 6.93 -14.86 -7.82
N THR A 25 7.65 -14.35 -6.83
CA THR A 25 9.03 -14.78 -6.56
C THR A 25 9.08 -15.81 -5.44
N SER A 26 9.81 -16.90 -5.69
CA SER A 26 10.20 -17.89 -4.68
C SER A 26 11.28 -17.31 -3.75
N LEU A 27 10.91 -16.27 -3.01
CA LEU A 27 11.74 -15.67 -1.98
C LEU A 27 11.86 -16.60 -0.77
N PRO A 28 13.01 -16.58 -0.06
CA PRO A 28 13.15 -17.34 1.17
C PRO A 28 12.04 -16.98 2.16
N PHE A 29 11.57 -17.97 2.91
CA PHE A 29 10.29 -17.98 3.64
C PHE A 29 10.03 -16.72 4.51
N GLY A 30 11.09 -16.15 5.10
CA GLY A 30 11.01 -14.93 5.91
C GLY A 30 10.72 -13.67 5.10
N LEU A 31 11.36 -13.51 3.93
CA LEU A 31 11.10 -12.39 3.03
C LEU A 31 9.72 -12.54 2.39
N ASN A 32 9.35 -13.75 1.97
CA ASN A 32 8.04 -14.00 1.35
C ASN A 32 6.88 -13.53 2.25
N ARG A 33 6.93 -13.84 3.56
CA ARG A 33 5.96 -13.32 4.54
C ARG A 33 5.98 -11.79 4.63
N LEU A 34 7.15 -11.18 4.61
CA LEU A 34 7.29 -9.72 4.67
C LEU A 34 6.66 -9.04 3.44
N PHE A 35 6.79 -9.61 2.24
CA PHE A 35 6.16 -9.10 1.02
C PHE A 35 4.66 -9.38 0.98
N LEU A 36 4.22 -10.58 1.37
CA LEU A 36 2.82 -10.99 1.39
C LEU A 36 1.98 -10.30 2.46
N PHE A 37 2.56 -9.93 3.61
CA PHE A 37 1.86 -9.18 4.65
C PHE A 37 2.12 -7.67 4.54
N GLY A 38 3.35 -7.28 4.23
CA GLY A 38 3.75 -5.87 4.15
C GLY A 38 3.09 -5.14 2.98
N GLY A 39 2.97 -5.79 1.83
CA GLY A 39 2.28 -5.23 0.66
C GLY A 39 0.82 -4.87 0.98
N PRO A 40 -0.04 -5.83 1.36
CA PRO A 40 -1.44 -5.55 1.70
C PRO A 40 -1.60 -4.58 2.87
N ALA A 41 -0.75 -4.65 3.90
CA ALA A 41 -0.81 -3.73 5.04
C ALA A 41 -0.56 -2.27 4.61
N LEU A 42 0.43 -2.03 3.74
CA LEU A 42 0.69 -0.71 3.14
C LEU A 42 -0.50 -0.22 2.32
N THR A 43 -1.11 -1.11 1.53
CA THR A 43 -2.27 -0.77 0.70
C THR A 43 -3.49 -0.41 1.57
N VAL A 44 -3.73 -1.13 2.66
CA VAL A 44 -4.83 -0.84 3.61
C VAL A 44 -4.60 0.50 4.30
N LEU A 45 -3.39 0.77 4.80
CA LEU A 45 -3.05 2.05 5.45
C LEU A 45 -3.22 3.24 4.50
N ALA A 46 -2.74 3.11 3.27
CA ALA A 46 -2.91 4.14 2.24
C ALA A 46 -4.40 4.36 1.91
N THR A 47 -5.18 3.28 1.82
CA THR A 47 -6.63 3.36 1.53
C THR A 47 -7.39 4.04 2.65
N VAL A 48 -7.17 3.65 3.92
CA VAL A 48 -7.80 4.28 5.09
C VAL A 48 -7.44 5.77 5.15
N SER A 49 -6.18 6.11 4.86
CA SER A 49 -5.72 7.51 4.83
C SER A 49 -6.44 8.32 3.75
N ILE A 50 -6.57 7.78 2.53
CA ILE A 50 -7.33 8.42 1.45
C ILE A 50 -8.78 8.65 1.86
N ILE A 51 -9.44 7.62 2.40
CA ILE A 51 -10.85 7.70 2.85
C ILE A 51 -10.99 8.78 3.91
N GLY A 52 -10.11 8.82 4.91
CA GLY A 52 -10.11 9.83 5.97
C GLY A 52 -9.96 11.26 5.41
N ILE A 53 -9.04 11.46 4.48
CA ILE A 53 -8.84 12.76 3.81
C ILE A 53 -10.09 13.19 3.02
N VAL A 54 -10.72 12.25 2.31
CA VAL A 54 -11.93 12.51 1.52
C VAL A 54 -13.12 12.85 2.42
N LEU A 55 -13.33 12.09 3.51
CA LEU A 55 -14.40 12.33 4.48
C LEU A 55 -14.22 13.66 5.20
N HIS A 56 -12.99 13.99 5.62
CA HIS A 56 -12.69 15.27 6.25
C HIS A 56 -12.92 16.46 5.33
N ARG A 57 -12.74 16.28 4.01
CA ARG A 57 -13.02 17.33 3.02
C ARG A 57 -14.48 17.51 2.64
N ARG A 58 -15.32 16.50 2.91
CA ARG A 58 -16.76 16.56 2.62
C ARG A 58 -17.60 17.08 3.78
N ARG A 59 -17.05 17.13 4.99
CA ARG A 59 -17.61 17.89 6.12
C ARG A 59 -17.12 19.33 6.06
#